data_AF-A0AAD9TGA6-F1
#
_entry.id   AF-A0AAD9TGA6-F1
#
_cell.length_a   1.000
_cell.length_b   1.000
_cell.length_c   1.000
_cell.angle_alpha   90.00
_cell.angle_beta   90.00
_cell.angle_gamma   90.00
#
_symmetry.space_group_name_H-M   'P 1'
#
loop_
_entity.id
_entity.type
_entity.pdbx_description
1 polymer ?
#
loop_
_entity_poly.entity_id
_entity_poly.type
_entity_poly.pdbx_seq_one_letter_code
_entity_poly.pdbx_strand_id
1 'polypeptide(L)'
;MKLVKPLTLYKELRKRKSKQGRLLGLELSEKYVNLAVSDPDNDIVVPLRKYNMDFMADKFQSLGKKIFLDELCKTGKFDSLKYAFWNKLIATKHMDFQLKHHLKFVMEYFNLPEDKSKEFIDRCIAARILQRYLYSYTLTE
;
A
#
# COMPACT_ATOMS: atom_id res chain seq x y z
N MET A 1 13.56 12.13 -1.89
CA MET A 1 12.78 11.55 -0.75
C MET A 1 13.71 11.15 0.39
N LYS A 2 13.24 11.08 1.65
CA LYS A 2 14.04 10.66 2.81
C LYS A 2 13.53 9.36 3.44
N LEU A 3 14.40 8.35 3.52
CA LEU A 3 14.10 7.09 4.24
C LEU A 3 14.07 7.35 5.75
N VAL A 4 13.02 6.86 6.41
CA VAL A 4 12.86 6.91 7.87
C VAL A 4 12.37 5.55 8.42
N LYS A 5 12.48 5.36 9.73
CA LYS A 5 11.90 4.17 10.39
C LYS A 5 10.35 4.25 10.35
N PRO A 6 9.65 3.11 10.20
CA PRO A 6 8.18 3.08 10.14
C PRO A 6 7.50 3.77 11.33
N LEU A 7 7.97 3.51 12.57
CA LEU A 7 7.44 4.16 13.78
C LEU A 7 7.69 5.67 13.78
N THR A 8 8.84 6.13 13.27
CA THR A 8 9.16 7.56 13.17
C THR A 8 8.20 8.25 12.21
N LEU A 9 7.92 7.64 11.06
CA LEU A 9 6.95 8.15 10.09
C LEU A 9 5.55 8.27 10.71
N TYR A 10 5.13 7.27 11.49
CA TYR A 10 3.82 7.26 12.16
C TYR A 10 3.72 8.37 13.22
N LYS A 11 4.75 8.52 14.07
CA LYS A 11 4.77 9.57 15.10
C LYS A 11 4.74 10.98 14.48
N GLU A 12 5.42 11.19 13.36
CA GLU A 12 5.38 12.48 12.66
C GLU A 12 4.02 12.78 12.02
N LEU A 13 3.30 11.75 11.56
CA LEU A 13 1.94 11.87 11.07
C LEU A 13 1.00 12.42 12.16
N ARG A 14 1.06 11.83 13.36
CA ARG A 14 0.22 12.22 14.52
C ARG A 14 0.52 13.61 15.10
N LYS A 15 1.74 14.13 14.92
CA LYS A 15 2.15 15.44 15.46
C LYS A 15 1.59 16.66 14.71
N ARG A 16 1.01 16.50 13.52
CA ARG A 16 0.60 17.63 12.67
C ARG A 16 -0.78 18.16 13.11
N LYS A 17 -0.82 19.38 13.64
CA LYS A 17 -2.03 20.02 14.20
C LYS A 17 -2.96 20.73 13.19
N SER A 18 -2.52 21.04 11.95
CA SER A 18 -3.30 21.93 11.06
C SER A 18 -3.54 21.43 9.63
N LYS A 19 -2.80 20.42 9.17
CA LYS A 19 -3.08 19.63 7.96
C LYS A 19 -2.49 18.24 8.17
N GLN A 20 -3.30 17.28 8.60
CA GLN A 20 -2.84 15.89 8.61
C GLN A 20 -2.48 15.51 7.17
N GLY A 21 -1.23 15.14 6.97
CA GLY A 21 -0.81 14.57 5.68
C GLY A 21 -1.50 13.24 5.50
N ARG A 22 -1.80 12.87 4.26
CA ARG A 22 -2.25 11.51 3.93
C ARG A 22 -1.04 10.64 3.62
N LEU A 23 -1.13 9.36 3.93
CA LEU A 23 -0.15 8.37 3.55
C LEU A 23 -0.49 7.78 2.18
N LEU A 24 0.54 7.61 1.36
CA LEU A 24 0.47 6.85 0.12
C LEU A 24 1.13 5.49 0.35
N GLY A 25 0.37 4.42 0.15
CA GLY A 25 0.84 3.04 0.20
C GLY A 25 1.23 2.58 -1.18
N LEU A 26 2.45 2.06 -1.31
CA LEU A 26 2.95 1.44 -2.53
C LEU A 26 3.27 -0.03 -2.26
N GLU A 27 2.64 -0.93 -3.01
CA GLU A 27 3.00 -2.33 -3.03
C GLU A 27 3.54 -2.72 -4.41
N LEU A 28 4.75 -3.28 -4.42
CA LEU A 28 5.47 -3.71 -5.60
C LEU A 28 5.47 -5.24 -5.66
N SER A 29 4.79 -5.78 -6.67
CA SER A 29 4.83 -7.19 -7.06
C SER A 29 5.64 -7.36 -8.34
N GLU A 30 5.80 -8.57 -8.86
CA GLU A 30 6.56 -8.80 -10.10
C GLU A 30 5.91 -8.16 -11.33
N LYS A 31 4.58 -8.02 -11.33
CA LYS A 31 3.81 -7.57 -12.50
C LYS A 31 3.07 -6.27 -12.27
N TYR A 32 2.93 -5.82 -11.03
CA TYR A 32 2.04 -4.71 -10.71
C TYR A 32 2.59 -3.82 -9.60
N VAL A 33 2.34 -2.52 -9.76
CA VAL A 33 2.40 -1.51 -8.70
C VAL A 33 0.98 -1.22 -8.23
N ASN A 34 0.66 -1.59 -6.99
CA ASN A 34 -0.62 -1.30 -6.36
C ASN A 34 -0.48 -0.04 -5.50
N LEU A 35 -1.40 0.90 -5.64
CA LEU A 35 -1.45 2.15 -4.87
C LEU A 35 -2.67 2.20 -3.95
N ALA A 36 -2.49 2.78 -2.78
CA ALA A 36 -3.56 3.12 -1.86
C ALA A 36 -3.28 4.43 -1.14
N VAL A 37 -4.31 5.11 -0.67
CA VAL A 37 -4.18 6.35 0.10
C VAL A 37 -5.04 6.30 1.35
N SER A 38 -4.56 6.86 2.45
CA SER A 38 -5.39 7.09 3.62
C SER A 38 -6.31 8.30 3.45
N ASP A 39 -7.36 8.35 4.24
CA ASP A 39 -8.16 9.55 4.48
C ASP A 39 -7.37 10.62 5.26
N PRO A 40 -7.88 11.85 5.37
CA PRO A 40 -7.21 12.92 6.10
C PRO A 40 -6.89 12.55 7.56
N ASP A 41 -7.79 11.83 8.22
CA ASP A 41 -7.66 11.42 9.62
C ASP A 41 -6.70 10.24 9.82
N ASN A 42 -6.35 9.55 8.72
CA ASN A 42 -5.55 8.33 8.68
C ASN A 42 -6.18 7.15 9.44
N ASP A 43 -7.50 7.07 9.43
CA ASP A 43 -8.29 5.99 10.00
C ASP A 43 -8.71 4.98 8.93
N ILE A 44 -8.98 5.46 7.71
CA ILE A 44 -9.47 4.65 6.59
C ILE A 44 -8.49 4.71 5.43
N VAL A 45 -8.20 3.56 4.82
CA VAL A 45 -7.38 3.45 3.61
C VAL A 45 -8.21 2.95 2.44
N VAL A 46 -8.10 3.63 1.30
CA VAL A 46 -8.77 3.25 0.06
C VAL A 46 -7.76 2.81 -1.01
N PRO A 47 -8.04 1.73 -1.76
CA PRO A 47 -7.26 1.39 -2.94
C PRO A 47 -7.47 2.45 -4.02
N LEU A 48 -6.41 2.82 -4.74
CA LEU A 48 -6.47 3.82 -5.80
C LEU A 48 -6.41 3.18 -7.18
N ARG A 49 -5.23 2.67 -7.54
CA ARG A 49 -4.95 2.18 -8.89
C ARG A 49 -3.96 1.02 -8.83
N LYS A 50 -4.13 0.10 -9.78
CA LYS A 50 -3.19 -0.99 -10.09
C LYS A 50 -2.58 -0.67 -11.44
N TYR A 51 -1.27 -0.50 -11.49
CA TYR A 51 -0.52 -0.28 -12.74
C TYR A 51 0.22 -1.54 -13.13
N ASN A 52 0.06 -1.99 -14.37
CA ASN A 52 0.86 -3.08 -14.91
C ASN A 52 2.29 -2.57 -15.16
N MET A 53 3.28 -3.31 -14.63
CA MET A 53 4.68 -3.02 -14.86
C MET A 53 5.09 -3.21 -16.32
N ASP A 54 4.38 -4.01 -17.11
CA ASP A 54 4.58 -4.13 -18.56
C ASP A 54 4.32 -2.78 -19.28
N PHE A 55 3.45 -1.92 -18.72
CA PHE A 55 3.24 -0.55 -19.22
C PHE A 55 4.25 0.44 -18.63
N MET A 56 4.89 0.09 -17.51
CA MET A 56 6.05 0.81 -16.97
C MET A 56 7.39 0.25 -17.51
N ALA A 57 7.33 -0.75 -18.38
CA ALA A 57 8.43 -1.60 -18.79
C ALA A 57 9.56 -0.83 -19.46
N ASP A 58 9.23 0.10 -20.35
CA ASP A 58 10.21 0.89 -21.10
C ASP A 58 11.14 1.72 -20.19
N LYS A 59 10.77 1.94 -18.91
CA LYS A 59 11.61 2.62 -17.91
C LYS A 59 12.03 1.74 -16.71
N PHE A 60 11.35 0.63 -16.45
CA PHE A 60 11.46 -0.07 -15.17
C PHE A 60 11.70 -1.59 -15.26
N GLN A 61 11.88 -2.16 -16.45
CA GLN A 61 11.84 -3.60 -16.77
C GLN A 61 12.72 -4.57 -15.93
N SER A 62 13.68 -4.10 -15.14
CA SER A 62 14.52 -4.99 -14.31
C SER A 62 14.80 -4.47 -12.90
N LEU A 63 14.09 -3.42 -12.48
CA LEU A 63 14.50 -2.63 -11.34
C LEU A 63 13.87 -3.19 -10.05
N GLY A 64 14.66 -3.96 -9.29
CA GLY A 64 14.27 -4.39 -7.95
C GLY A 64 13.77 -3.21 -7.09
N LYS A 65 13.00 -3.48 -6.02
CA LYS A 65 12.30 -2.46 -5.20
C LYS A 65 13.14 -1.23 -4.84
N LYS A 66 14.44 -1.43 -4.61
CA LYS A 66 15.41 -0.37 -4.32
C LYS A 66 15.60 0.58 -5.50
N ILE A 67 15.78 0.05 -6.71
CA ILE A 67 16.08 0.85 -7.89
C ILE A 67 14.83 1.62 -8.36
N PHE A 68 13.63 1.04 -8.23
CA PHE A 68 12.37 1.79 -8.45
C PHE A 68 12.28 3.04 -7.57
N LEU A 69 12.66 2.93 -6.30
CA LEU A 69 12.68 4.06 -5.37
C LEU A 69 13.83 5.03 -5.66
N ASP A 70 14.97 4.54 -6.11
CA ASP A 70 16.09 5.39 -6.53
C ASP A 70 15.70 6.25 -7.74
N GLU A 71 15.00 5.69 -8.72
CA GLU A 71 14.46 6.44 -9.87
C GLU A 71 13.39 7.46 -9.45
N LEU A 72 12.50 7.12 -8.52
CA LEU A 72 11.57 8.09 -7.94
C LEU A 72 12.31 9.24 -7.24
N CYS A 73 13.39 8.93 -6.51
CA CYS A 73 14.23 9.95 -5.88
C CYS A 73 14.90 10.85 -6.92
N LYS A 74 15.45 10.30 -8.00
CA LYS A 74 16.11 11.06 -9.08
C LYS A 74 15.18 12.08 -9.75
N THR A 75 13.86 11.87 -9.72
CA THR A 75 12.91 12.81 -10.32
C THR A 75 12.88 14.17 -9.62
N GLY A 76 13.36 14.28 -8.37
CA GLY A 76 13.28 15.49 -7.53
C GLY A 76 11.86 15.89 -7.09
N LYS A 77 10.81 15.31 -7.69
CA LYS A 77 9.40 15.66 -7.44
C LYS A 77 8.92 15.31 -6.03
N PHE A 78 9.65 14.45 -5.34
CA PHE A 78 9.26 13.87 -4.05
C PHE A 78 10.27 14.19 -2.94
N ASP A 79 11.11 15.22 -3.10
CA ASP A 79 12.20 15.50 -2.14
C ASP A 79 11.72 15.95 -0.77
N SER A 80 10.55 16.56 -0.69
CA SER A 80 9.90 16.93 0.57
C SER A 80 9.25 15.73 1.29
N LEU A 81 9.16 14.56 0.65
CA LEU A 81 8.48 13.38 1.20
C LEU A 81 9.44 12.47 1.97
N LYS A 82 8.91 11.92 3.06
CA LYS A 82 9.53 10.82 3.81
C LYS A 82 8.87 9.50 3.42
N TYR A 83 9.62 8.41 3.45
CA TYR A 83 9.10 7.07 3.19
C TYR A 83 9.70 6.04 4.15
N ALA A 84 9.00 4.93 4.33
CA ALA A 84 9.44 3.81 5.15
C ALA A 84 9.08 2.49 4.46
N PHE A 85 9.94 1.49 4.60
CA PHE A 85 9.61 0.12 4.21
C PHE A 85 8.81 -0.55 5.32
N TRP A 86 7.68 -1.16 4.98
CA TRP A 86 6.86 -1.91 5.93
C TRP A 86 6.69 -3.36 5.47
N ASN A 87 6.92 -4.31 6.39
CA ASN A 87 7.06 -5.72 6.03
C ASN A 87 5.70 -6.36 5.71
N LYS A 88 5.60 -6.92 4.49
CA LYS A 88 4.43 -7.63 3.94
C LYS A 88 4.09 -8.93 4.68
N LEU A 89 5.06 -9.61 5.29
CA LEU A 89 4.90 -10.97 5.85
C LEU A 89 3.93 -11.03 7.05
N ILE A 90 3.92 -10.01 7.90
CA ILE A 90 2.98 -9.92 9.04
C ILE A 90 1.59 -9.49 8.55
N ALA A 91 1.53 -8.69 7.49
CA ALA A 91 0.28 -8.19 6.92
C ALA A 91 -0.47 -9.23 6.07
N THR A 92 0.17 -10.29 5.59
CA THR A 92 -0.48 -11.22 4.63
C THR A 92 -1.07 -12.46 5.30
N LYS A 93 -0.34 -13.13 6.20
CA LYS A 93 -0.76 -14.45 6.72
C LYS A 93 -2.13 -14.46 7.44
N HIS A 94 -2.39 -13.49 8.33
CA HIS A 94 -3.64 -13.47 9.11
C HIS A 94 -4.82 -12.87 8.33
N MET A 95 -4.54 -11.88 7.47
CA MET A 95 -5.59 -11.16 6.73
C MET A 95 -6.02 -11.89 5.47
N ASP A 96 -5.15 -12.71 4.87
CA ASP A 96 -5.53 -13.58 3.76
C ASP A 96 -6.69 -14.50 4.14
N PHE A 97 -6.73 -15.02 5.37
CA PHE A 97 -7.80 -15.91 5.81
C PHE A 97 -9.15 -15.19 5.91
N GLN A 98 -9.23 -14.10 6.71
CA GLN A 98 -10.49 -13.38 6.93
C GLN A 98 -11.03 -12.79 5.63
N LEU A 99 -10.16 -12.25 4.79
CA LEU A 99 -10.58 -11.62 3.57
C LEU A 99 -10.93 -12.63 2.47
N LYS A 100 -10.19 -13.74 2.34
CA LYS A 100 -10.62 -14.84 1.43
C LYS A 100 -12.00 -15.33 1.81
N HIS A 101 -12.31 -15.42 3.11
CA HIS A 101 -13.63 -15.81 3.57
C HIS A 101 -14.72 -14.79 3.18
N HIS A 102 -14.52 -13.51 3.47
CA HIS A 102 -15.50 -12.47 3.10
C HIS A 102 -15.69 -12.35 1.59
N LEU A 103 -14.61 -12.46 0.81
CA LEU A 103 -14.71 -12.44 -0.64
C LEU A 103 -15.38 -13.68 -1.18
N LYS A 104 -15.05 -14.86 -0.68
CA LYS A 104 -15.75 -16.08 -1.05
C LYS A 104 -17.26 -15.93 -0.82
N PHE A 105 -17.66 -15.41 0.34
CA PHE A 105 -19.07 -15.12 0.64
C PHE A 105 -19.70 -14.13 -0.35
N VAL A 106 -19.04 -12.99 -0.63
CA VAL A 106 -19.54 -12.00 -1.60
C VAL A 106 -19.63 -12.60 -3.01
N MET A 107 -18.65 -13.39 -3.43
CA MET A 107 -18.63 -13.99 -4.77
C MET A 107 -19.74 -15.03 -4.93
N GLU A 108 -19.97 -15.86 -3.91
CA GLU A 108 -21.09 -16.81 -3.85
C GLU A 108 -22.44 -16.08 -3.85
N TYR A 109 -22.56 -15.00 -3.08
CA TYR A 109 -23.80 -14.22 -2.98
C TYR A 109 -24.16 -13.47 -4.28
N PHE A 110 -23.16 -12.99 -5.02
CA PHE A 110 -23.34 -12.22 -6.25
C PHE A 110 -23.09 -13.03 -7.54
N ASN A 111 -22.89 -14.36 -7.45
CA ASN A 111 -22.56 -15.25 -8.60
C ASN A 111 -21.43 -14.71 -9.48
N LEU A 112 -20.37 -14.18 -8.85
CA LEU A 112 -19.26 -13.58 -9.57
C LEU A 112 -18.21 -14.62 -9.98
N PRO A 113 -17.62 -14.51 -11.18
CA PRO A 113 -16.53 -15.37 -11.62
C PRO A 113 -15.30 -15.32 -10.69
N GLU A 114 -14.66 -16.48 -10.46
CA GLU A 114 -13.53 -16.62 -9.52
C GLU A 114 -12.30 -15.78 -9.93
N ASP A 115 -12.09 -15.57 -11.23
CA ASP A 115 -11.04 -14.69 -11.78
C ASP A 115 -11.24 -13.22 -11.36
N LYS A 116 -12.49 -12.74 -11.28
CA LYS A 116 -12.80 -11.39 -10.77
C LYS A 116 -12.49 -11.25 -9.29
N SER A 117 -12.62 -12.33 -8.51
CA SER A 117 -12.29 -12.33 -7.09
C SER A 117 -10.79 -12.09 -6.85
N LYS A 118 -9.94 -12.76 -7.62
CA LYS A 118 -8.48 -12.60 -7.55
C LYS A 118 -8.06 -11.20 -7.95
N GLU A 119 -8.65 -10.67 -9.01
CA GLU A 119 -8.39 -9.30 -9.43
C GLU A 119 -8.78 -8.27 -8.35
N PHE A 120 -9.93 -8.46 -7.70
CA PHE A 120 -10.38 -7.61 -6.60
C PHE A 120 -9.42 -7.69 -5.39
N ILE A 121 -8.98 -8.90 -5.02
CA ILE A 121 -8.00 -9.11 -3.95
C ILE A 121 -6.72 -8.33 -4.23
N ASP A 122 -6.20 -8.44 -5.45
CA ASP A 122 -4.95 -7.82 -5.86
C ASP A 122 -5.01 -6.29 -5.76
N ARG A 123 -6.12 -5.68 -6.20
CA ARG A 123 -6.32 -4.22 -6.13
C ARG A 123 -6.27 -3.67 -4.70
N CYS A 124 -6.59 -4.50 -3.72
CA CYS A 124 -6.65 -4.09 -2.32
C CYS A 124 -5.37 -4.36 -1.52
N ILE A 125 -4.34 -5.00 -2.10
CA ILE A 125 -3.13 -5.40 -1.34
C ILE A 125 -2.44 -4.18 -0.71
N ALA A 126 -2.20 -3.12 -1.48
CA ALA A 126 -1.57 -1.89 -0.98
C ALA A 126 -2.40 -1.24 0.14
N ALA A 127 -3.73 -1.22 -0.02
CA ALA A 127 -4.63 -0.66 0.97
C ALA A 127 -4.56 -1.42 2.30
N ARG A 128 -4.52 -2.76 2.23
CA ARG A 128 -4.42 -3.61 3.43
C ARG A 128 -3.11 -3.44 4.16
N ILE A 129 -1.98 -3.39 3.44
CA ILE A 129 -0.66 -3.19 4.05
C ILE A 129 -0.63 -1.83 4.76
N LEU A 130 -1.15 -0.79 4.12
CA LEU A 130 -1.18 0.55 4.70
C LEU A 130 -2.15 0.65 5.88
N GLN A 131 -3.33 0.04 5.79
CA GLN A 131 -4.29 -0.01 6.90
C GLN A 131 -3.69 -0.74 8.11
N ARG A 132 -2.98 -1.86 7.88
CA ARG A 132 -2.29 -2.60 8.95
C ARG A 132 -1.16 -1.80 9.57
N TYR A 133 -0.40 -1.05 8.77
CA TYR A 133 0.62 -0.14 9.27
C TYR A 133 0.01 0.87 10.25
N LEU A 134 -1.10 1.50 9.89
CA LEU A 134 -1.82 2.44 10.76
C LEU A 134 -2.27 1.76 12.06
N TYR A 135 -2.94 0.60 11.97
CA TYR A 135 -3.39 -0.14 13.15
C TYR A 135 -2.27 -0.66 14.04
N SER A 136 -1.12 -1.03 13.47
CA SER A 136 -0.01 -1.59 14.25
C SER A 136 0.58 -0.61 15.25
N TYR A 137 0.40 0.68 15.01
CA TYR A 137 0.93 1.74 15.86
C TYR A 137 -0.15 2.48 16.66
N THR A 138 -1.44 2.28 16.36
CA THR A 138 -2.54 2.70 17.25
C THR A 138 -2.66 1.81 18.49
N LEU A 139 -2.24 0.54 18.41
CA LEU A 139 -2.34 -0.43 19.52
C LEU A 139 -1.13 -0.40 20.47
N THR A 140 -0.13 0.43 20.18
CA THR A 140 1.12 0.54 20.96
C THR A 140 1.25 1.84 21.74
N GLU A 141 0.23 2.70 21.67
CA GLU A 141 0.05 3.91 22.49
C GLU A 141 -1.03 3.67 23.54
#